data_AF-A0A0N4V9M0-F1
#
_entry.id   AF-A0A0N4V9M0-F1
#
_cell.length_a   1.000
_cell.length_b   1.000
_cell.length_c   1.000
_cell.angle_alpha   90.00
_cell.angle_beta   90.00
_cell.angle_gamma   90.00
#
_symmetry.space_group_name_H-M   'P 1'
#
loop_
_entity.id
_entity.type
_entity.pdbx_description
1 polymer ?
#
loop_
_entity_poly.entity_id
_entity_poly.type
_entity_poly.pdbx_seq_one_letter_code
_entity_poly.pdbx_strand_id
1 'polypeptide(L)'
;MKKVFNEKEWTDVESKTTSNYSKSKTLAEKAAWDYVNNSGEVKYKLTCINPTLVVGPMLHDVAGASATIIKKFMNYEMPAVPALSLGIIDVRDVAAAHIIAMRNPKTDGERILLTTVPALYFKEMGEILHKEFSKQGYYVPWIQVPYAFLWLYSFFDVEAREVLSRVGPRLQYDNTKAKELLGIELIEPSESLISMAYSMIERGMIPKKSGYKKRSAE
;
A
#
# COMPACT_ATOMS: atom_id res chain seq x y z
N MET A 1 -16.73 -18.76 -1.32
CA MET A 1 -16.68 -17.51 -0.54
C MET A 1 -15.36 -16.80 -0.84
N LYS A 2 -15.34 -15.47 -0.99
CA LYS A 2 -14.09 -14.72 -1.18
C LYS A 2 -13.33 -14.71 0.15
N LYS A 3 -12.02 -14.96 0.11
CA LYS A 3 -11.14 -14.98 1.29
C LYS A 3 -11.07 -13.57 1.90
N VAL A 4 -11.22 -13.46 3.22
CA VAL A 4 -11.03 -12.23 4.00
C VAL A 4 -9.68 -12.35 4.70
N PHE A 5 -8.78 -11.40 4.44
CA PHE A 5 -7.45 -11.39 5.03
C PHE A 5 -7.48 -10.74 6.42
N ASN A 6 -6.90 -11.42 7.41
CA ASN A 6 -6.73 -10.96 8.78
C ASN A 6 -5.34 -11.34 9.29
N GLU A 7 -5.08 -11.12 10.58
CA GLU A 7 -3.78 -11.28 11.23
C GLU A 7 -3.31 -12.74 11.36
N LYS A 8 -4.19 -13.72 11.07
CA LYS A 8 -3.84 -15.15 11.08
C LYS A 8 -3.24 -15.61 9.75
N GLU A 9 -3.42 -14.81 8.69
CA GLU A 9 -3.00 -15.18 7.35
C GLU A 9 -1.49 -15.04 7.15
N TRP A 10 -0.92 -16.03 6.47
CA TRP A 10 0.48 -16.06 6.07
C TRP A 10 0.59 -16.24 4.57
N THR A 11 1.53 -15.56 3.95
CA THR A 11 1.84 -15.75 2.53
C THR A 11 2.39 -17.16 2.30
N ASP A 12 1.89 -17.82 1.26
CA ASP A 12 2.50 -19.05 0.76
C ASP A 12 3.81 -18.71 0.03
N VAL A 13 4.94 -19.00 0.67
CA VAL A 13 6.28 -18.69 0.17
C VAL A 13 6.75 -19.63 -0.94
N GLU A 14 6.07 -20.75 -1.14
CA GLU A 14 6.40 -21.74 -2.18
C GLU A 14 5.55 -21.58 -3.44
N SER A 15 4.52 -20.73 -3.38
CA SER A 15 3.74 -20.37 -4.56
C SER A 15 4.60 -19.66 -5.61
N LYS A 16 4.48 -20.12 -6.87
CA LYS A 16 5.15 -19.52 -8.04
C LYS A 16 4.72 -18.08 -8.32
N THR A 17 3.59 -17.63 -7.77
CA THR A 17 3.07 -16.27 -7.94
C THR A 17 3.47 -15.32 -6.81
N THR A 18 4.14 -15.83 -5.77
CA THR A 18 4.63 -14.99 -4.68
C THR A 18 5.89 -14.26 -5.10
N SER A 19 5.86 -12.92 -5.08
CA SER A 19 7.02 -12.09 -5.41
C SER A 19 8.18 -12.32 -4.43
N ASN A 20 9.42 -12.12 -4.89
CA ASN A 20 10.61 -12.17 -4.03
C ASN A 20 10.52 -11.18 -2.86
N TYR A 21 9.93 -9.99 -3.09
CA TYR A 21 9.68 -9.02 -2.04
C TYR A 21 8.75 -9.59 -0.96
N SER A 22 7.57 -10.11 -1.35
CA SER A 22 6.63 -10.71 -0.42
C SER A 22 7.25 -11.90 0.33
N LYS A 23 7.95 -12.79 -0.37
CA LYS A 23 8.67 -13.93 0.22
C LYS A 23 9.70 -13.46 1.26
N SER A 24 10.50 -12.45 0.95
CA SER A 24 11.52 -11.92 1.87
C SER A 24 10.91 -11.37 3.16
N LYS A 25 9.79 -10.64 3.06
CA LYS A 25 9.09 -10.07 4.23
C LYS A 25 8.49 -11.17 5.10
N THR A 26 7.88 -12.17 4.49
CA THR A 26 7.30 -13.32 5.20
C THR A 26 8.37 -14.13 5.94
N LEU A 27 9.49 -14.44 5.29
CA LEU A 27 10.56 -15.22 5.90
C LEU A 27 11.25 -14.44 7.04
N ALA A 28 11.47 -13.14 6.87
CA ALA A 28 12.01 -12.29 7.91
C ALA A 28 11.10 -12.23 9.15
N GLU A 29 9.78 -12.12 8.95
CA GLU A 29 8.82 -12.12 10.06
C GLU A 29 8.80 -13.47 10.80
N LYS A 30 8.80 -14.60 10.07
CA LYS A 30 8.90 -15.93 10.68
C LYS A 30 10.18 -16.09 11.50
N ALA A 31 11.33 -15.68 10.94
CA ALA A 31 12.60 -15.72 11.64
C ALA A 31 12.61 -14.86 12.91
N ALA A 32 11.95 -13.69 12.89
CA ALA A 32 11.80 -12.85 14.08
C ALA A 32 10.97 -13.54 15.17
N TRP A 33 9.85 -14.17 14.81
CA TRP A 33 9.04 -14.95 15.74
C TRP A 33 9.79 -16.16 16.28
N ASP A 34 10.48 -16.91 15.43
CA ASP A 34 11.28 -18.07 15.83
C ASP A 34 12.38 -17.69 16.82
N TYR A 35 13.06 -16.55 16.58
CA TYR A 35 14.08 -16.03 17.48
C TYR A 35 13.51 -15.68 18.85
N VAL A 36 12.40 -14.95 18.90
CA VAL A 36 11.78 -14.51 20.16
C VAL A 36 11.19 -15.68 20.95
N ASN A 37 10.65 -16.69 20.26
CA ASN A 37 10.03 -17.84 20.90
C ASN A 37 11.02 -18.92 21.35
N ASN A 38 12.17 -19.08 20.67
CA ASN A 38 13.05 -20.24 20.88
C ASN A 38 14.46 -19.91 21.40
N SER A 39 14.93 -18.66 21.34
CA SER A 39 16.32 -18.35 21.73
C SER A 39 16.57 -18.36 23.24
N GLY A 40 15.54 -18.26 24.08
CA GLY A 40 15.65 -18.25 25.56
C GLY A 40 16.31 -16.99 26.16
N GLU A 41 16.83 -16.08 25.33
CA GLU A 41 17.63 -14.92 25.75
C GLU A 41 16.93 -13.56 25.57
N VAL A 42 15.69 -13.56 25.05
CA VAL A 42 15.00 -12.30 24.69
C VAL A 42 14.32 -11.66 25.91
N LYS A 43 14.77 -10.45 26.26
CA LYS A 43 14.19 -9.62 27.35
C LYS A 43 13.12 -8.64 26.87
N TYR A 44 12.79 -8.61 25.59
CA TYR A 44 11.79 -7.73 24.98
C TYR A 44 10.62 -8.54 24.40
N LYS A 45 9.50 -7.85 24.18
CA LYS A 45 8.33 -8.40 23.48
C LYS A 45 8.36 -7.96 22.02
N LEU A 46 7.75 -8.77 21.16
CA LEU A 46 7.69 -8.52 19.72
C LEU A 46 6.26 -8.25 19.30
N THR A 47 6.08 -7.20 18.50
CA THR A 47 4.85 -6.89 17.78
C THR A 47 5.22 -6.69 16.31
N CYS A 48 4.53 -7.36 15.40
CA CYS A 48 4.72 -7.18 13.96
C CYS A 48 3.60 -6.31 13.40
N ILE A 49 3.95 -5.13 12.87
CA ILE A 49 3.03 -4.29 12.11
C ILE A 49 3.13 -4.66 10.63
N ASN A 50 2.02 -5.13 10.05
CA ASN A 50 1.92 -5.57 8.67
C ASN A 50 1.06 -4.58 7.87
N PRO A 51 1.63 -3.46 7.40
CA PRO A 51 0.88 -2.50 6.59
C PRO A 51 0.65 -3.02 5.17
N THR A 52 -0.44 -2.57 4.55
CA THR A 52 -0.68 -2.74 3.11
C THR A 52 0.08 -1.67 2.29
N LEU A 53 -0.48 -1.13 1.21
CA LEU A 53 0.21 -0.09 0.43
C LEU A 53 0.29 1.20 1.26
N VAL A 54 1.48 1.50 1.77
CA VAL A 54 1.75 2.72 2.54
C VAL A 54 1.82 3.92 1.61
N VAL A 55 0.90 4.88 1.78
CA VAL A 55 0.81 6.14 1.03
C VAL A 55 0.77 7.31 2.01
N GLY A 56 0.94 8.53 1.54
CA GLY A 56 0.91 9.74 2.38
C GLY A 56 2.08 10.67 2.09
N PRO A 57 2.13 11.83 2.77
CA PRO A 57 3.15 12.84 2.49
C PRO A 57 4.56 12.27 2.71
N MET A 58 5.45 12.52 1.75
CA MET A 58 6.81 12.00 1.77
C MET A 58 7.66 12.76 2.80
N LEU A 59 8.49 12.03 3.55
CA LEU A 59 9.50 12.62 4.45
C LEU A 59 10.80 12.97 3.72
N HIS A 60 11.15 12.19 2.70
CA HIS A 60 12.36 12.34 1.90
C HIS A 60 12.04 12.06 0.41
N ASP A 61 12.98 12.34 -0.47
CA ASP A 61 12.86 12.33 -1.94
C ASP A 61 13.23 10.99 -2.60
N VAL A 62 13.30 9.91 -1.82
CA VAL A 62 13.59 8.55 -2.33
C VAL A 62 12.29 7.82 -2.65
N ALA A 63 12.21 7.26 -3.86
CA ALA A 63 11.07 6.47 -4.29
C ALA A 63 11.16 5.03 -3.79
N GLY A 64 10.36 4.69 -2.77
CA GLY A 64 10.02 3.30 -2.44
C GLY A 64 8.94 2.74 -3.38
N ALA A 65 8.62 1.45 -3.25
CA ALA A 65 7.64 0.77 -4.10
C ALA A 65 6.28 1.51 -4.20
N SER A 66 5.76 2.01 -3.08
CA SER A 66 4.50 2.78 -3.06
C SER A 66 4.60 4.12 -3.79
N ALA A 67 5.69 4.86 -3.59
CA ALA A 67 5.92 6.14 -4.26
C ALA A 67 6.08 5.95 -5.77
N THR A 68 6.69 4.86 -6.21
CA THR A 68 6.78 4.50 -7.63
C THR A 68 5.39 4.30 -8.24
N ILE A 69 4.45 3.66 -7.55
CA ILE A 69 3.07 3.51 -8.04
C ILE A 69 2.40 4.87 -8.24
N ILE A 70 2.45 5.76 -7.24
CA ILE A 70 1.84 7.09 -7.34
C ILE A 70 2.51 7.93 -8.41
N LYS A 71 3.84 7.82 -8.56
CA LYS A 71 4.59 8.47 -9.64
C LYS A 71 4.09 8.02 -11.02
N LYS A 72 3.89 6.72 -11.23
CA LYS A 72 3.37 6.18 -12.50
C LYS A 72 2.00 6.73 -12.86
N PHE A 73 1.11 6.87 -11.89
CA PHE A 73 -0.18 7.53 -12.08
C PHE A 73 -0.02 9.00 -12.52
N MET A 74 0.80 9.76 -11.79
CA MET A 74 0.95 11.20 -12.00
C MET A 74 1.74 11.58 -13.25
N ASN A 75 2.64 10.70 -13.70
CA ASN A 75 3.44 10.87 -14.92
C ASN A 75 2.80 10.27 -16.17
N TYR A 76 1.60 9.68 -16.07
CA TYR A 76 0.95 8.99 -17.18
C TYR A 76 1.78 7.82 -17.75
N GLU A 77 2.49 7.09 -16.90
CA GLU A 77 3.31 5.92 -17.31
C GLU A 77 2.45 4.66 -17.51
N MET A 78 1.16 4.72 -17.16
CA MET A 78 0.19 3.63 -17.33
C MET A 78 -1.04 4.15 -18.08
N PRO A 79 -1.11 4.07 -19.42
CA PRO A 79 -2.24 4.65 -20.18
C PRO A 79 -3.63 4.14 -19.77
N ALA A 80 -3.67 2.91 -19.25
CA ALA A 80 -4.83 2.28 -18.61
C ALA A 80 -4.36 1.45 -17.41
N VAL A 81 -5.27 1.19 -16.47
CA VAL A 81 -4.96 0.51 -15.21
C VAL A 81 -5.53 -0.91 -15.15
N PRO A 82 -4.84 -1.86 -14.48
CA PRO A 82 -5.35 -3.22 -14.32
C PRO A 82 -6.56 -3.28 -13.38
N ALA A 83 -7.37 -4.34 -13.51
CA ALA A 83 -8.43 -4.69 -12.55
C ALA A 83 -7.83 -5.31 -11.27
N LEU A 84 -6.98 -4.53 -10.59
CA LEU A 84 -6.22 -4.91 -9.41
C LEU A 84 -6.66 -4.04 -8.24
N SER A 85 -6.83 -4.64 -7.06
CA SER A 85 -7.10 -3.90 -5.82
C SER A 85 -5.98 -4.08 -4.81
N LEU A 86 -5.78 -3.07 -3.98
CA LEU A 86 -4.81 -3.03 -2.88
C LEU A 86 -5.47 -2.46 -1.62
N GLY A 87 -5.08 -3.00 -0.46
CA GLY A 87 -5.26 -2.27 0.78
C GLY A 87 -4.39 -1.01 0.78
N ILE A 88 -4.89 0.06 1.38
CA ILE A 88 -4.23 1.37 1.45
C ILE A 88 -4.11 1.77 2.92
N ILE A 89 -2.97 2.34 3.31
CA ILE A 89 -2.77 2.88 4.66
C ILE A 89 -1.92 4.14 4.63
N ASP A 90 -2.24 5.12 5.48
CA ASP A 90 -1.43 6.34 5.59
C ASP A 90 -0.12 6.08 6.35
N VAL A 91 0.98 6.66 5.87
CA VAL A 91 2.30 6.59 6.51
C VAL A 91 2.30 7.16 7.93
N ARG A 92 1.45 8.16 8.21
CA ARG A 92 1.26 8.74 9.53
C ARG A 92 0.59 7.76 10.48
N ASP A 93 -0.39 7.00 10.00
CA ASP A 93 -1.04 5.93 10.78
C ASP A 93 -0.06 4.78 11.05
N VAL A 94 0.77 4.43 10.06
CA VAL A 94 1.84 3.44 10.23
C VAL A 94 2.81 3.90 11.31
N ALA A 95 3.26 5.15 11.27
CA ALA A 95 4.18 5.69 12.28
C ALA A 95 3.54 5.70 13.67
N ALA A 96 2.28 6.12 13.78
CA ALA A 96 1.52 6.10 15.04
C ALA A 96 1.39 4.66 15.57
N ALA A 97 1.05 3.69 14.71
CA ALA A 97 0.90 2.29 15.08
C ALA A 97 2.19 1.71 15.68
N HIS A 98 3.36 2.03 15.11
CA HIS A 98 4.64 1.60 15.66
C HIS A 98 4.90 2.18 17.06
N ILE A 99 4.62 3.47 17.27
CA ILE A 99 4.80 4.13 18.58
C ILE A 99 3.86 3.55 19.62
N ILE A 100 2.59 3.33 19.25
CA ILE A 100 1.56 2.76 20.13
C ILE A 100 1.93 1.33 20.51
N ALA A 101 2.32 0.49 19.54
CA ALA A 101 2.74 -0.88 19.79
C ALA A 101 3.89 -0.97 20.80
N MET A 102 4.93 -0.12 20.64
CA MET A 102 6.05 -0.09 21.59
C MET A 102 5.66 0.31 23.02
N ARG A 103 4.49 0.93 23.23
CA ARG A 103 4.03 1.44 24.53
C ARG A 103 2.82 0.70 25.08
N ASN A 104 2.23 -0.21 24.32
CA ASN A 104 1.01 -0.91 24.67
C ASN A 104 1.28 -2.42 24.81
N PRO A 105 1.39 -2.93 26.05
CA PRO A 105 1.62 -4.35 26.30
C PRO A 105 0.52 -5.27 25.73
N LYS A 106 -0.68 -4.74 25.42
CA LYS A 106 -1.73 -5.52 24.74
C LYS A 106 -1.37 -5.91 23.31
N THR A 107 -0.34 -5.29 22.74
CA THR A 107 0.16 -5.64 21.40
C THR A 107 1.28 -6.68 21.45
N ASP A 108 1.80 -7.01 22.64
CA ASP A 108 2.91 -7.94 22.79
C ASP A 108 2.52 -9.33 22.26
N GLY A 109 3.34 -9.88 21.36
CA GLY A 109 3.09 -11.17 20.74
C GLY A 109 2.11 -11.10 19.57
N GLU A 110 1.68 -9.91 19.16
CA GLU A 110 0.68 -9.75 18.12
C GLU A 110 1.27 -9.43 16.74
N ARG A 111 0.62 -9.98 15.73
CA ARG A 111 0.65 -9.49 14.35
C ARG A 111 -0.53 -8.54 14.17
N ILE A 112 -0.31 -7.38 13.57
CA ILE A 112 -1.33 -6.35 13.37
C ILE A 112 -1.39 -5.99 11.89
N LEU A 113 -2.49 -6.35 11.23
CA LEU A 113 -2.78 -5.97 9.85
C LEU A 113 -3.23 -4.51 9.83
N LEU A 114 -2.42 -3.63 9.24
CA LEU A 114 -2.72 -2.21 9.19
C LEU A 114 -3.13 -1.78 7.79
N THR A 115 -4.44 -1.61 7.61
CA THR A 115 -5.04 -1.20 6.34
C THR A 115 -6.38 -0.53 6.58
N THR A 116 -6.77 0.36 5.69
CA THR A 116 -8.15 0.82 5.56
C THR A 116 -9.01 -0.24 4.87
N VAL A 117 -10.32 -0.16 5.10
CA VAL A 117 -11.34 -1.04 4.52
C VAL A 117 -12.48 -0.13 4.00
N PRO A 118 -12.93 -0.30 2.75
CA PRO A 118 -12.54 -1.32 1.78
C PRO A 118 -11.19 -1.06 1.10
N ALA A 119 -10.62 -2.11 0.49
CA ALA A 119 -9.50 -1.98 -0.45
C ALA A 119 -9.90 -1.16 -1.69
N LEU A 120 -8.95 -0.44 -2.29
CA LEU A 120 -9.19 0.33 -3.51
C LEU A 120 -8.68 -0.40 -4.74
N TYR A 121 -9.45 -0.37 -5.83
CA TYR A 121 -8.96 -0.69 -7.16
C TYR A 121 -8.03 0.42 -7.66
N PHE A 122 -7.11 0.05 -8.56
CA PHE A 122 -6.29 1.04 -9.28
C PHE A 122 -7.14 2.07 -10.04
N LYS A 123 -8.30 1.65 -10.56
CA LYS A 123 -9.29 2.57 -11.16
C LYS A 123 -9.72 3.65 -10.17
N GLU A 124 -10.07 3.27 -8.95
CA GLU A 124 -10.53 4.21 -7.91
C GLU A 124 -9.40 5.14 -7.45
N MET A 125 -8.17 4.61 -7.31
CA MET A 125 -6.98 5.44 -7.03
C MET A 125 -6.77 6.48 -8.15
N GLY A 126 -6.89 6.05 -9.40
CA GLY A 126 -6.81 6.90 -10.59
C GLY A 126 -7.90 7.96 -10.61
N GLU A 127 -9.15 7.62 -10.28
CA GLU A 127 -10.28 8.56 -10.20
C GLU A 127 -10.06 9.64 -9.14
N ILE A 128 -9.58 9.25 -7.95
CA ILE A 128 -9.26 10.17 -6.85
C ILE A 128 -8.19 11.19 -7.30
N LEU A 129 -7.08 10.69 -7.82
CA LEU A 129 -5.97 11.52 -8.28
C LEU A 129 -6.38 12.37 -9.50
N HIS A 130 -7.13 11.81 -10.44
CA HIS A 130 -7.63 12.52 -11.61
C HIS A 130 -8.55 13.69 -11.21
N LYS A 131 -9.47 13.46 -10.28
CA LYS A 131 -10.40 14.49 -9.79
C LYS A 131 -9.67 15.73 -9.26
N GLU A 132 -8.55 15.51 -8.56
CA GLU A 132 -7.76 16.58 -7.95
C GLU A 132 -6.79 17.26 -8.93
N PHE A 133 -6.06 16.46 -9.72
CA PHE A 133 -4.90 16.96 -10.47
C PHE A 133 -5.17 17.22 -11.97
N SER A 134 -6.30 16.76 -12.53
CA SER A 134 -6.63 17.01 -13.94
C SER A 134 -6.73 18.49 -14.28
N LYS A 135 -7.40 19.27 -13.42
CA LYS A 135 -7.53 20.73 -13.55
C LYS A 135 -6.21 21.48 -13.39
N GLN A 136 -5.18 20.80 -12.90
CA GLN A 136 -3.84 21.34 -12.68
C GLN A 136 -2.86 20.95 -13.81
N GLY A 137 -3.34 20.28 -14.85
CA GLY A 137 -2.55 19.89 -16.02
C GLY A 137 -1.89 18.51 -15.93
N TYR A 138 -2.31 17.65 -15.00
CA TYR A 138 -1.85 16.26 -14.93
C TYR A 138 -2.83 15.32 -15.63
N TYR A 139 -2.29 14.44 -16.47
CA TYR A 139 -3.04 13.36 -17.10
C TYR A 139 -2.91 12.12 -16.24
N VAL A 140 -3.88 11.88 -15.37
CA VAL A 140 -3.93 10.69 -14.52
C VAL A 140 -4.87 9.67 -15.18
N PRO A 141 -4.47 8.40 -15.34
CA PRO A 141 -5.31 7.34 -15.93
C PRO A 141 -6.31 6.77 -14.90
N TRP A 142 -7.57 6.60 -15.31
CA TRP A 142 -8.62 5.91 -14.51
C TRP A 142 -9.38 4.85 -15.32
N ILE A 143 -9.04 4.66 -16.58
CA ILE A 143 -9.68 3.68 -17.45
C ILE A 143 -9.07 2.31 -17.16
N GLN A 144 -9.92 1.32 -16.90
CA GLN A 144 -9.47 -0.04 -16.67
C GLN A 144 -9.22 -0.76 -17.99
N VAL A 145 -8.05 -1.39 -18.15
CA VAL A 145 -7.74 -2.22 -19.32
C VAL A 145 -8.50 -3.54 -19.25
N PRO A 146 -9.15 -4.00 -20.35
CA PRO A 146 -9.74 -5.33 -20.38
C PRO A 146 -8.67 -6.41 -20.25
N TYR A 147 -9.00 -7.53 -19.59
CA TYR A 147 -8.04 -8.61 -19.29
C TYR A 147 -7.30 -9.12 -20.52
N ALA A 148 -7.99 -9.29 -21.66
CA ALA A 148 -7.37 -9.79 -22.90
C ALA A 148 -6.23 -8.90 -23.40
N PHE A 149 -6.36 -7.57 -23.28
CA PHE A 149 -5.32 -6.63 -23.68
C PHE A 149 -4.14 -6.66 -22.70
N LEU A 150 -4.41 -6.72 -21.39
CA LEU A 150 -3.34 -6.87 -20.39
C LEU A 150 -2.59 -8.20 -20.54
N TRP A 151 -3.32 -9.27 -20.84
CA TRP A 151 -2.75 -10.59 -21.12
C TRP A 151 -1.82 -10.54 -22.33
N LEU A 152 -2.25 -9.91 -23.43
CA LEU A 152 -1.40 -9.71 -24.60
C LEU A 152 -0.16 -8.86 -24.29
N TYR A 153 -0.30 -7.82 -23.47
CA TYR A 153 0.82 -6.95 -23.08
C TYR A 153 1.86 -7.67 -22.20
N SER A 154 1.44 -8.67 -21.40
CA SER A 154 2.33 -9.43 -20.50
C SER A 154 3.44 -10.24 -21.18
N PHE A 155 3.35 -10.45 -22.49
CA PHE A 155 4.43 -11.06 -23.27
C PHE A 155 5.63 -10.12 -23.43
N PHE A 156 5.38 -8.81 -23.40
CA PHE A 156 6.39 -7.77 -23.65
C PHE A 156 6.85 -7.05 -22.37
N ASP A 157 6.08 -7.16 -21.27
CA ASP A 157 6.33 -6.42 -20.04
C ASP A 157 6.29 -7.35 -18.80
N VAL A 158 7.35 -7.28 -17.99
CA VAL A 158 7.53 -8.14 -16.80
C VAL A 158 6.56 -7.76 -15.68
N GLU A 159 6.33 -6.46 -15.47
CA GLU A 159 5.42 -5.97 -14.43
C GLU A 159 3.98 -6.34 -14.76
N ALA A 160 3.57 -6.22 -16.03
CA ALA A 160 2.26 -6.66 -16.50
C ALA A 160 2.04 -8.16 -16.25
N ARG A 161 3.07 -8.99 -16.46
CA ARG A 161 3.02 -10.44 -16.18
C ARG A 161 2.83 -10.74 -14.69
N GLU A 162 3.51 -10.01 -13.82
CA GLU A 162 3.31 -10.15 -12.36
C GLU A 162 1.91 -9.72 -11.94
N VAL A 163 1.42 -8.62 -12.51
CA VAL A 163 0.09 -8.07 -12.23
C VAL A 163 -1.03 -9.01 -12.68
N LEU A 164 -0.87 -9.76 -13.78
CA LEU A 164 -1.90 -10.69 -14.27
C LEU A 164 -2.38 -11.68 -13.21
N SER A 165 -1.45 -12.24 -12.42
CA SER A 165 -1.77 -13.20 -11.35
C SER A 165 -2.62 -12.61 -10.22
N ARG A 166 -2.70 -11.28 -10.16
CA ARG A 166 -3.37 -10.51 -9.11
C ARG A 166 -4.65 -9.82 -9.60
N VAL A 167 -4.92 -9.87 -10.92
CA VAL A 167 -6.15 -9.34 -11.49
C VAL A 167 -7.33 -10.16 -11.01
N GLY A 168 -8.37 -9.49 -10.53
CA GLY A 168 -9.55 -10.20 -10.05
C GLY A 168 -10.42 -9.36 -9.11
N PRO A 169 -11.22 -10.03 -8.27
CA PRO A 169 -12.13 -9.34 -7.37
C PRO A 169 -11.39 -8.54 -6.30
N ARG A 170 -12.07 -7.52 -5.77
CA ARG A 170 -11.61 -6.72 -4.64
C ARG A 170 -11.17 -7.58 -3.46
N LEU A 171 -9.95 -7.34 -2.99
CA LEU A 171 -9.40 -7.91 -1.76
C LEU A 171 -10.26 -7.46 -0.57
N GLN A 172 -10.57 -8.41 0.31
CA GLN A 172 -11.32 -8.17 1.53
C GLN A 172 -10.37 -8.27 2.71
N TYR A 173 -10.45 -7.32 3.62
CA TYR A 173 -9.62 -7.28 4.83
C TYR A 173 -10.52 -7.13 6.05
N ASP A 174 -10.07 -7.71 7.16
CA ASP A 174 -10.60 -7.46 8.49
C ASP A 174 -9.52 -6.75 9.30
N ASN A 175 -9.76 -5.48 9.66
CA ASN A 175 -8.84 -4.65 10.44
C ASN A 175 -9.35 -4.39 11.85
N THR A 176 -10.31 -5.19 12.33
CA THR A 176 -10.96 -5.00 13.65
C THR A 176 -9.94 -5.02 14.77
N LYS A 177 -9.04 -6.00 14.78
CA LYS A 177 -8.00 -6.12 15.81
C LYS A 177 -7.02 -4.93 15.81
N ALA A 178 -6.66 -4.39 14.64
CA ALA A 178 -5.84 -3.18 14.57
C ALA A 178 -6.54 -1.99 15.23
N LYS A 179 -7.85 -1.80 14.97
CA LYS A 179 -8.63 -0.73 15.61
C LYS A 179 -8.74 -0.92 17.12
N GLU A 180 -9.00 -2.13 17.59
CA GLU A 180 -9.14 -2.44 19.01
C GLU A 180 -7.83 -2.28 19.80
N LEU A 181 -6.72 -2.76 19.24
CA LEU A 181 -5.43 -2.74 19.92
C LEU A 181 -4.74 -1.38 19.85
N LEU A 182 -4.88 -0.65 18.73
CA LEU A 182 -4.18 0.62 18.53
C LEU A 182 -5.04 1.83 18.92
N GLY A 183 -6.37 1.73 18.87
CA GLY A 183 -7.26 2.84 19.21
C GLY A 183 -7.11 4.07 18.31
N ILE A 184 -6.65 3.89 17.07
CA ILE A 184 -6.46 4.98 16.11
C ILE A 184 -7.61 5.04 15.10
N GLU A 185 -8.04 6.26 14.80
CA GLU A 185 -8.85 6.54 13.61
C GLU A 185 -7.92 6.65 12.41
N LEU A 186 -8.15 5.80 11.41
CA LEU A 186 -7.31 5.75 10.21
C LEU A 186 -7.67 6.91 9.28
N ILE A 187 -6.65 7.50 8.67
CA ILE A 187 -6.81 8.55 7.68
C ILE A 187 -7.44 7.98 6.41
N GLU A 188 -8.36 8.73 5.83
CA GLU A 188 -9.06 8.35 4.60
C GLU A 188 -8.07 8.13 3.43
N PRO A 189 -8.19 7.04 2.66
CA PRO A 189 -7.26 6.73 1.58
C PRO A 189 -7.13 7.83 0.52
N SER A 190 -8.22 8.56 0.24
CA SER A 190 -8.22 9.66 -0.71
C SER A 190 -7.29 10.78 -0.27
N GLU A 191 -7.33 11.13 1.01
CA GLU A 191 -6.48 12.14 1.62
C GLU A 191 -5.01 11.73 1.58
N SER A 192 -4.71 10.47 1.90
CA SER A 192 -3.34 9.96 1.84
C SER A 192 -2.77 9.95 0.41
N LEU A 193 -3.56 9.57 -0.58
CA LEU A 193 -3.14 9.59 -1.99
C LEU A 193 -2.88 11.02 -2.49
N ILE A 194 -3.79 11.95 -2.19
CA ILE A 194 -3.68 13.35 -2.61
C ILE A 194 -2.48 14.04 -1.92
N SER A 195 -2.35 13.88 -0.60
CA SER A 195 -1.23 14.44 0.16
C SER A 195 0.12 13.90 -0.31
N MET A 196 0.21 12.62 -0.65
CA MET A 196 1.41 12.01 -1.24
C MET A 196 1.76 12.67 -2.57
N ALA A 197 0.81 12.77 -3.50
CA ALA A 197 1.04 13.35 -4.82
C ALA A 197 1.48 14.82 -4.73
N TYR A 198 0.82 15.63 -3.89
CA TYR A 198 1.26 17.01 -3.62
C TYR A 198 2.69 17.05 -3.07
N SER A 199 3.00 16.22 -2.06
CA SER A 199 4.33 16.16 -1.47
C SER A 199 5.41 15.77 -2.49
N MET A 200 5.11 14.82 -3.37
CA MET A 200 6.01 14.39 -4.44
C MET A 200 6.25 15.48 -5.50
N ILE A 201 5.22 16.28 -5.83
CA ILE A 201 5.36 17.44 -6.72
C ILE A 201 6.24 18.51 -6.06
N GLU A 202 6.00 18.82 -4.78
CA GLU A 202 6.80 19.83 -4.05
C GLU A 202 8.25 19.42 -3.87
N ARG A 203 8.52 18.13 -3.73
CA ARG A 203 9.88 17.56 -3.62
C ARG A 203 10.56 17.34 -4.97
N GLY A 204 9.94 17.69 -6.09
CA GLY A 204 10.51 17.52 -7.42
C GLY A 204 10.58 16.07 -7.93
N MET A 205 9.91 15.13 -7.25
CA MET A 205 9.81 13.74 -7.69
C MET A 205 8.86 13.58 -8.89
N ILE A 206 7.89 14.50 -9.00
CA ILE A 206 6.96 14.66 -10.12
C ILE A 206 7.13 16.08 -10.70
N PRO A 207 7.23 16.25 -12.02
CA PRO A 207 7.39 17.57 -12.63
C PRO A 207 6.21 18.51 -12.35
N LYS A 208 6.49 19.73 -11.87
CA LYS A 208 5.49 20.79 -11.69
C LYS A 208 4.93 21.22 -13.06
N LYS A 209 3.62 21.12 -13.23
CA LYS A 209 2.89 21.63 -14.41
C LYS A 209 2.57 23.11 -14.25
N SER A 210 2.37 23.83 -15.36
CA SER A 210 2.06 25.27 -15.34
C SER A 210 0.76 25.60 -14.60
N GLY A 211 -0.22 24.68 -14.61
CA GLY A 211 -1.49 24.82 -13.89
C GLY A 211 -1.46 24.35 -12.43
N TYR A 212 -0.30 23.94 -11.91
CA TYR A 212 -0.16 23.43 -10.55
C TYR A 212 -0.51 24.49 -9.50
N LYS A 213 -1.32 24.10 -8.52
CA LYS A 213 -1.67 24.93 -7.37
C LYS A 213 -1.19 24.24 -6.11
N LYS A 214 -0.37 24.93 -5.32
CA LYS A 214 0.04 24.41 -4.02
C LYS A 214 -1.19 24.18 -3.15
N ARG A 215 -1.26 23.01 -2.52
CA ARG A 215 -2.30 22.70 -1.55
C ARG A 215 -2.28 23.74 -0.42
N SER A 216 -3.41 24.37 -0.13
CA SER A 216 -3.56 25.22 1.05
C SER A 216 -3.29 24.37 2.29
N ALA A 217 -2.43 24.85 3.19
CA ALA A 217 -2.33 24.23 4.51
C ALA A 217 -3.67 24.43 5.22
N GLU A 218 -4.31 23.33 5.60
CA GLU A 218 -5.37 23.35 6.61
C GLU A 218 -4.75 23.60 7.99
#